data_AF-A0A7S4A4K6-F1
#
_entry.id   AF-A0A7S4A4K6-F1
#
_cell.length_a   1.000
_cell.length_b   1.000
_cell.length_c   1.000
_cell.angle_alpha   90.00
_cell.angle_beta   90.00
_cell.angle_gamma   90.00
#
_symmetry.space_group_name_H-M   'P 1'
#
loop_
_entity.id
_entity.type
_entity.pdbx_description
1 polymer ?
#
loop_
_entity_poly.entity_id
_entity_poly.type
_entity_poly.pdbx_seq_one_letter_code
_entity_poly.pdbx_strand_id
1 'polypeptide(L)'
;MLRAAVRTAPRLGRAHSTAAEAFRHVVMQRHAAAAFDATRDVPEAILEDIMQLTRRAPSSFNIQPWTCVLVRSAAQRELVGRAALSESNRRRVMDAPLTAVFCADLEPAHALPRVKAEAIARGKDARQVEDLELAVGYYATHGKLASLVKGVAANALSPVAPAPQPEGRRAWAYKSAMLAAQTYLLAATAHGLATAPMEGFDAARLRAYLDVPARYAL
;
A
#
# COMPACT_ATOMS: atom_id res chain seq x y z
N MET A 1 35.70 4.35 -3.02
CA MET A 1 35.24 4.67 -1.65
C MET A 1 34.68 6.09 -1.64
N LEU A 2 33.39 6.28 -1.95
CA LEU A 2 32.75 7.58 -1.81
C LEU A 2 32.42 7.81 -0.33
N ARG A 3 33.16 8.72 0.31
CA ARG A 3 32.71 9.35 1.56
C ARG A 3 31.52 10.23 1.21
N ALA A 4 30.31 9.74 1.47
CA ALA A 4 29.15 10.61 1.55
C ALA A 4 29.46 11.70 2.59
N ALA A 5 29.26 12.96 2.22
CA ALA A 5 29.28 14.05 3.17
C ALA A 5 28.21 13.76 4.22
N VAL A 6 28.62 13.24 5.37
CA VAL A 6 27.79 13.10 6.55
C VAL A 6 27.49 14.52 6.99
N ARG A 7 26.38 15.06 6.49
CA ARG A 7 25.73 16.20 7.10
C ARG A 7 25.42 15.75 8.52
N THR A 8 26.18 16.26 9.49
CA THR A 8 26.02 15.93 10.90
C THR A 8 24.59 16.24 11.28
N ALA A 9 23.77 15.18 11.40
CA ALA A 9 22.45 15.30 11.97
C ALA A 9 22.63 15.94 13.36
N PRO A 10 21.80 16.93 13.73
CA PRO A 10 21.86 17.48 15.08
C PRO A 10 21.75 16.31 16.05
N ARG A 11 22.70 16.21 16.99
CA ARG A 11 22.67 15.19 18.05
C ARG A 11 21.33 15.34 18.76
N LEU A 12 20.41 14.40 18.53
CA LEU A 12 19.14 14.34 19.23
C LEU A 12 19.46 14.14 20.71
N GLY A 13 19.38 15.24 21.48
CA GLY A 13 19.44 15.18 22.94
C GLY A 13 18.34 14.24 23.44
N ARG A 14 18.64 13.46 24.47
CA ARG A 14 17.73 12.48 25.10
C ARG A 14 16.57 13.17 25.82
N ALA A 15 15.66 13.77 25.06
CA ALA A 15 14.28 13.96 25.43
C ALA A 15 13.47 13.25 24.35
N HIS A 16 12.92 12.07 24.66
CA HIS A 16 11.95 11.46 23.76
C HIS A 16 10.78 12.44 23.66
N SER A 17 10.51 12.98 22.47
CA SER A 17 9.34 13.82 22.29
C SER A 17 8.08 12.99 22.56
N THR A 18 7.04 13.61 23.08
CA THR A 18 5.71 12.98 23.28
C THR A 18 5.23 12.25 22.02
N ALA A 19 5.57 12.77 20.83
CA ALA A 19 5.27 12.13 19.55
C ALA A 19 6.04 10.81 19.33
N ALA A 20 7.32 10.74 19.70
CA ALA A 20 8.11 9.52 19.57
C ALA A 20 7.61 8.43 20.54
N GLU A 21 7.17 8.81 21.73
CA GLU A 21 6.58 7.90 22.71
C GLU A 21 5.21 7.39 22.26
N ALA A 22 4.34 8.28 21.76
CA ALA A 22 3.04 7.91 21.20
C ALA A 22 3.20 6.95 20.00
N PHE A 23 4.12 7.24 19.08
CA PHE A 23 4.40 6.36 17.95
C PHE A 23 4.93 4.99 18.41
N ARG A 24 5.86 4.97 19.36
CA ARG A 24 6.36 3.72 19.96
C ARG A 24 5.21 2.91 20.56
N HIS A 25 4.32 3.55 21.30
CA HIS A 25 3.17 2.88 21.91
C HIS A 25 2.30 2.18 20.86
N VAL A 26 1.91 2.89 19.79
CA VAL A 26 1.10 2.33 18.69
C VAL A 26 1.80 1.13 18.04
N VAL A 27 3.09 1.27 17.70
CA VAL A 27 3.84 0.19 17.03
C VAL A 27 3.96 -1.04 17.91
N MET A 28 4.21 -0.86 19.21
CA MET A 28 4.37 -1.97 20.16
C MET A 28 3.04 -2.63 20.54
N GLN A 29 1.93 -1.89 20.55
CA GLN A 29 0.61 -2.42 20.84
C GLN A 29 0.03 -3.22 19.66
N ARG A 30 0.40 -2.87 18.42
CA ARG A 30 -0.11 -3.54 17.22
C ARG A 30 0.31 -5.01 17.20
N HIS A 31 -0.67 -5.90 17.21
CA HIS A 31 -0.53 -7.34 17.03
C HIS A 31 -1.66 -7.86 16.12
N ALA A 32 -1.50 -9.06 15.55
CA ALA A 32 -2.55 -9.66 14.74
C ALA A 32 -3.63 -10.27 15.66
N ALA A 33 -4.83 -9.72 15.60
CA ALA A 33 -5.95 -10.20 16.41
C ALA A 33 -6.36 -11.63 16.01
N ALA A 34 -6.64 -12.48 17.00
CA ALA A 34 -7.07 -13.85 16.76
C ALA A 34 -8.58 -13.94 16.45
N ALA A 35 -9.38 -13.04 17.04
CA ALA A 35 -10.83 -12.94 16.91
C ALA A 35 -11.27 -11.48 17.10
N PHE A 36 -12.52 -11.18 16.75
CA PHE A 36 -13.12 -9.84 16.87
C PHE A 36 -14.45 -9.92 17.62
N ASP A 37 -14.86 -8.82 18.23
CA ASP A 37 -16.17 -8.71 18.88
C ASP A 37 -17.21 -8.23 17.86
N ALA A 38 -18.04 -9.15 17.37
CA ALA A 38 -19.06 -8.88 16.37
C ALA A 38 -20.17 -7.93 16.85
N THR A 39 -20.25 -7.63 18.16
CA THR A 39 -21.23 -6.69 18.71
C THR A 39 -20.77 -5.23 18.65
N ARG A 40 -19.49 -4.99 18.37
CA ARG A 40 -18.89 -3.66 18.30
C ARG A 40 -18.59 -3.30 16.85
N ASP A 41 -19.19 -2.22 16.36
CA ASP A 41 -18.89 -1.66 15.04
C ASP A 41 -17.74 -0.64 15.09
N VAL A 42 -17.19 -0.28 13.93
CA VAL A 42 -16.25 0.83 13.75
C VAL A 42 -17.05 2.12 13.45
N PRO A 43 -17.03 3.13 14.34
CA PRO A 43 -17.71 4.39 14.10
C PRO A 43 -17.24 5.08 12.80
N GLU A 44 -18.16 5.69 12.05
CA GLU A 44 -17.86 6.31 10.75
C GLU A 44 -16.76 7.36 10.85
N ALA A 45 -16.82 8.23 11.87
CA ALA A 45 -15.81 9.27 12.08
C ALA A 45 -14.39 8.70 12.33
N ILE A 46 -14.30 7.55 13.02
CA ILE A 46 -13.02 6.85 13.23
C ILE A 46 -12.52 6.25 11.93
N LEU A 47 -13.41 5.60 11.16
CA LEU A 47 -13.05 5.04 9.86
C LEU A 47 -12.59 6.13 8.88
N GLU A 48 -13.26 7.27 8.85
CA GLU A 48 -12.88 8.40 8.01
C GLU A 48 -11.47 8.90 8.34
N ASP A 49 -11.15 9.12 9.63
CA ASP A 49 -9.81 9.54 10.04
C ASP A 49 -8.75 8.49 9.70
N ILE A 50 -9.02 7.20 9.94
CA ILE A 50 -8.14 6.09 9.53
C ILE A 50 -7.86 6.16 8.02
N MET A 51 -8.88 6.39 7.20
CA MET A 51 -8.71 6.48 5.75
C MET A 51 -7.99 7.76 5.32
N GLN A 52 -8.21 8.89 6.00
CA GLN A 52 -7.46 10.12 5.77
C GLN A 52 -5.96 9.91 6.04
N LEU A 53 -5.61 9.25 7.16
CA LEU A 53 -4.23 8.89 7.49
C LEU A 53 -3.65 7.87 6.49
N THR A 54 -4.43 6.86 6.11
CA THR A 54 -4.02 5.84 5.12
C THR A 54 -3.65 6.46 3.77
N ARG A 55 -4.40 7.48 3.32
CA ARG A 55 -4.11 8.23 2.08
C ARG A 55 -2.79 9.01 2.12
N ARG A 56 -2.18 9.19 3.29
CA ARG A 56 -0.85 9.81 3.44
C ARG A 56 0.29 8.83 3.24
N ALA A 57 0.00 7.54 3.05
CA ALA A 57 1.02 6.53 2.80
C ALA A 57 1.88 6.91 1.58
N PRO A 58 3.22 6.82 1.68
CA PRO A 58 4.09 7.17 0.58
C PRO A 58 3.98 6.14 -0.56
N SER A 59 4.23 6.59 -1.79
CA SER A 59 4.34 5.74 -2.97
C SER A 59 5.31 6.31 -3.98
N SER A 60 5.90 5.45 -4.80
CA SER A 60 6.81 5.87 -5.87
C SER A 60 6.10 6.85 -6.82
N PHE A 61 6.79 7.94 -7.16
CA PHE A 61 6.26 9.04 -7.98
C PHE A 61 4.95 9.67 -7.47
N ASN A 62 4.55 9.41 -6.21
CA ASN A 62 3.25 9.78 -5.66
C ASN A 62 2.04 9.26 -6.48
N ILE A 63 2.23 8.17 -7.24
CA ILE A 63 1.19 7.59 -8.09
C ILE A 63 0.03 7.04 -7.27
N GLN A 64 0.30 6.56 -6.04
CA GLN A 64 -0.66 5.90 -5.16
C GLN A 64 -1.36 4.74 -5.89
N PRO A 65 -0.62 3.73 -6.40
CA PRO A 65 -1.17 2.66 -7.23
C PRO A 65 -1.87 1.61 -6.37
N TRP A 66 -2.90 2.02 -5.64
CA TRP A 66 -3.70 1.16 -4.80
C TRP A 66 -5.12 1.71 -4.64
N THR A 67 -6.06 0.81 -4.39
CA THR A 67 -7.40 1.13 -3.91
C THR A 67 -7.71 0.26 -2.69
N CYS A 68 -8.73 0.62 -1.94
CA CYS A 68 -9.18 -0.15 -0.78
C CYS A 68 -10.70 -0.34 -0.85
N VAL A 69 -11.15 -1.60 -0.89
CA VAL A 69 -12.57 -1.92 -0.81
C VAL A 69 -12.93 -2.17 0.65
N LEU A 70 -13.82 -1.35 1.19
CA LEU A 70 -14.32 -1.47 2.56
C LEU A 70 -15.58 -2.34 2.57
N VAL A 71 -15.52 -3.49 3.24
CA VAL A 71 -16.60 -4.46 3.32
C VAL A 71 -17.21 -4.41 4.72
N ARG A 72 -18.46 -3.91 4.81
CA ARG A 72 -19.22 -3.77 6.06
C ARG A 72 -20.55 -4.52 6.07
N SER A 73 -21.19 -4.67 4.89
CA SER A 73 -22.48 -5.35 4.80
C SER A 73 -22.36 -6.83 5.18
N ALA A 74 -23.35 -7.35 5.91
CA ALA A 74 -23.37 -8.76 6.29
C ALA A 74 -23.32 -9.69 5.07
N ALA A 75 -24.06 -9.33 4.00
CA ALA A 75 -24.07 -10.08 2.76
C ALA A 75 -22.66 -10.16 2.12
N GLN A 76 -21.97 -9.03 1.94
CA GLN A 76 -20.62 -9.05 1.36
C GLN A 76 -19.61 -9.71 2.28
N ARG A 77 -19.70 -9.52 3.61
CA ARG A 77 -18.84 -10.18 4.59
C ARG A 77 -18.93 -11.69 4.47
N GLU A 78 -20.13 -12.24 4.26
CA GLU A 78 -20.29 -13.66 4.01
C GLU A 78 -19.65 -14.12 2.69
N LEU A 79 -19.76 -13.33 1.61
CA LEU A 79 -19.05 -13.63 0.36
C LEU A 79 -17.53 -13.69 0.59
N VAL A 80 -16.96 -12.69 1.26
CA VAL A 80 -15.53 -12.63 1.59
C VAL A 80 -15.13 -13.81 2.47
N GLY A 81 -15.96 -14.17 3.46
CA GLY A 81 -15.73 -15.33 4.32
C GLY A 81 -15.69 -16.65 3.54
N ARG A 82 -16.45 -16.80 2.45
CA ARG A 82 -16.37 -17.96 1.55
C ARG A 82 -15.10 -18.01 0.69
N ALA A 83 -14.37 -16.92 0.59
CA ALA A 83 -13.07 -16.88 -0.07
C ALA A 83 -11.91 -17.21 0.88
N ALA A 84 -12.12 -17.26 2.21
CA ALA A 84 -11.06 -17.62 3.15
C ALA A 84 -10.60 -19.08 2.97
N LEU A 85 -9.28 -19.32 2.99
CA LEU A 85 -8.68 -20.65 2.78
C LEU A 85 -8.67 -21.53 4.04
N SER A 86 -9.04 -20.98 5.20
CA SER A 86 -9.14 -21.72 6.45
C SER A 86 -10.35 -21.27 7.24
N GLU A 87 -10.86 -22.16 8.09
CA GLU A 87 -11.96 -21.85 8.98
C GLU A 87 -11.59 -20.77 10.01
N SER A 88 -10.33 -20.70 10.44
CA SER A 88 -9.86 -19.62 11.32
C SER A 88 -9.88 -18.26 10.61
N ASN A 89 -9.50 -18.19 9.34
CA ASN A 89 -9.59 -16.97 8.55
C ASN A 89 -11.04 -16.58 8.28
N ARG A 90 -11.90 -17.57 7.96
CA ARG A 90 -13.34 -17.35 7.79
C ARG A 90 -13.94 -16.73 9.05
N ARG A 91 -13.70 -17.31 10.23
CA ARG A 91 -14.19 -16.76 11.50
C ARG A 91 -13.77 -15.32 11.72
N ARG A 92 -12.48 -14.99 11.52
CA ARG A 92 -12.00 -13.61 11.61
C ARG A 92 -12.75 -12.66 10.68
N VAL A 93 -12.99 -13.06 9.43
CA VAL A 93 -13.75 -12.24 8.48
C VAL A 93 -15.19 -12.07 8.94
N MET A 94 -15.85 -13.13 9.44
CA MET A 94 -17.25 -13.09 9.86
C MET A 94 -17.47 -12.26 11.14
N ASP A 95 -16.51 -12.32 12.07
CA ASP A 95 -16.55 -11.61 13.35
C ASP A 95 -16.13 -10.13 13.21
N ALA A 96 -15.33 -9.78 12.20
CA ALA A 96 -14.89 -8.42 11.98
C ALA A 96 -16.03 -7.54 11.43
N PRO A 97 -16.36 -6.41 12.08
CA PRO A 97 -17.40 -5.48 11.58
C PRO A 97 -17.00 -4.80 10.26
N LEU A 98 -15.69 -4.75 9.98
CA LEU A 98 -15.11 -4.13 8.79
C LEU A 98 -13.96 -4.98 8.27
N THR A 99 -13.98 -5.31 6.97
CA THR A 99 -12.82 -5.87 6.25
C THR A 99 -12.36 -4.87 5.18
N ALA A 100 -11.09 -4.48 5.24
CA ALA A 100 -10.46 -3.61 4.25
C ALA A 100 -9.61 -4.46 3.28
N VAL A 101 -10.02 -4.50 2.00
CA VAL A 101 -9.32 -5.24 0.94
C VAL A 101 -8.46 -4.27 0.16
N PHE A 102 -7.15 -4.30 0.39
CA PHE A 102 -6.19 -3.48 -0.35
C PHE A 102 -5.87 -4.13 -1.69
N CYS A 103 -6.11 -3.41 -2.78
CA CYS A 103 -5.87 -3.90 -4.14
C CYS A 103 -4.76 -3.07 -4.78
N ALA A 104 -3.71 -3.71 -5.28
CA ALA A 104 -2.60 -3.06 -5.95
C ALA A 104 -2.92 -2.78 -7.42
N ASP A 105 -2.78 -1.54 -7.86
CA ASP A 105 -3.11 -1.11 -9.22
C ASP A 105 -2.02 -1.51 -10.22
N LEU A 106 -2.38 -2.38 -11.18
CA LEU A 106 -1.50 -2.85 -12.24
C LEU A 106 -1.56 -1.96 -13.50
N GLU A 107 -2.26 -0.83 -13.50
CA GLU A 107 -2.25 0.13 -14.59
C GLU A 107 -2.12 1.55 -14.02
N PRO A 108 -0.98 1.88 -13.38
CA PRO A 108 -0.79 3.15 -12.68
C PRO A 108 -0.82 4.38 -13.59
N ALA A 109 -0.72 4.19 -14.90
CA ALA A 109 -0.69 5.27 -15.88
C ALA A 109 -1.94 6.17 -15.83
N HIS A 110 -3.11 5.65 -15.42
CA HIS A 110 -4.32 6.46 -15.29
C HIS A 110 -4.21 7.56 -14.22
N ALA A 111 -3.29 7.43 -13.25
CA ALA A 111 -3.04 8.46 -12.26
C ALA A 111 -2.13 9.58 -12.76
N LEU A 112 -1.46 9.42 -13.91
CA LEU A 112 -0.48 10.38 -14.43
C LEU A 112 -1.06 11.78 -14.67
N PRO A 113 -2.25 11.97 -15.26
CA PRO A 113 -2.82 13.31 -15.44
C PRO A 113 -2.96 14.06 -14.11
N ARG A 114 -3.46 13.38 -13.07
CA ARG A 114 -3.58 13.93 -11.72
C ARG A 114 -2.20 14.26 -11.13
N VAL A 115 -1.25 13.32 -11.19
CA VAL A 115 0.09 13.51 -10.62
C VAL A 115 0.85 14.64 -11.33
N LYS A 116 0.76 14.73 -12.66
CA LYS A 116 1.36 15.84 -13.44
C LYS A 116 0.74 17.18 -13.04
N ALA A 117 -0.59 17.27 -12.93
CA ALA A 117 -1.28 18.48 -12.49
C ALA A 117 -0.88 18.90 -11.06
N GLU A 118 -0.85 17.97 -10.11
CA GLU A 118 -0.41 18.25 -8.73
C GLU A 118 1.05 18.71 -8.66
N ALA A 119 1.92 18.12 -9.48
CA ALA A 119 3.33 18.50 -9.55
C ALA A 119 3.50 19.93 -10.08
N ILE A 120 2.74 20.30 -11.13
CA ILE A 120 2.73 21.65 -11.70
C ILE A 120 2.18 22.65 -10.67
N ALA A 121 1.08 22.32 -9.99
CA ALA A 121 0.52 23.15 -8.92
C ALA A 121 1.49 23.38 -7.75
N ARG A 122 2.46 22.48 -7.55
CA ARG A 122 3.56 22.59 -6.58
C ARG A 122 4.80 23.31 -7.12
N GLY A 123 4.73 23.89 -8.31
CA GLY A 123 5.78 24.71 -8.91
C GLY A 123 6.76 23.96 -9.82
N LYS A 124 6.47 22.71 -10.23
CA LYS A 124 7.26 22.07 -11.30
C LYS A 124 6.86 22.62 -12.67
N ASP A 125 7.85 22.83 -13.53
CA ASP A 125 7.62 23.14 -14.95
C ASP A 125 7.05 21.91 -15.68
N ALA A 126 6.24 22.13 -16.73
CA ALA A 126 5.66 21.08 -17.56
C ALA A 126 6.73 20.15 -18.16
N ARG A 127 7.89 20.69 -18.55
CA ARG A 127 9.04 19.91 -19.06
C ARG A 127 9.59 18.95 -18.01
N GLN A 128 9.48 19.29 -16.72
CA GLN A 128 9.96 18.44 -15.62
C GLN A 128 9.05 17.24 -15.34
N VAL A 129 7.85 17.19 -15.96
CA VAL A 129 6.88 16.10 -15.78
C VAL A 129 6.55 15.37 -17.08
N GLU A 130 7.16 15.76 -18.20
CA GLU A 130 6.94 15.18 -19.52
C GLU A 130 7.32 13.69 -19.53
N ASP A 131 8.53 13.38 -19.06
CA ASP A 131 9.08 12.01 -19.01
C ASP A 131 8.48 11.12 -17.92
N LEU A 132 7.59 11.65 -17.08
CA LEU A 132 7.03 10.89 -15.96
C LEU A 132 6.29 9.64 -16.44
N GLU A 133 5.66 9.70 -17.61
CA GLU A 133 4.97 8.57 -18.21
C GLU A 133 5.95 7.47 -18.62
N LEU A 134 7.07 7.83 -19.23
CA LEU A 134 8.13 6.88 -19.59
C LEU A 134 8.75 6.26 -18.33
N ALA A 135 9.01 7.08 -17.31
CA ALA A 135 9.57 6.62 -16.03
C ALA A 135 8.63 5.67 -15.29
N VAL A 136 7.36 6.03 -15.11
CA VAL A 136 6.35 5.15 -14.50
C VAL A 136 6.13 3.91 -15.36
N GLY A 137 6.07 4.10 -16.68
CA GLY A 137 5.98 3.03 -17.67
C GLY A 137 7.10 2.01 -17.51
N TYR A 138 8.34 2.44 -17.24
CA TYR A 138 9.49 1.55 -17.04
C TYR A 138 9.24 0.54 -15.91
N TYR A 139 8.79 1.01 -14.74
CA TYR A 139 8.50 0.17 -13.57
C TYR A 139 7.18 -0.59 -13.70
N ALA A 140 6.22 -0.02 -14.41
CA ALA A 140 4.95 -0.63 -14.71
C ALA A 140 4.97 -1.50 -15.98
N THR A 141 6.13 -1.79 -16.60
CA THR A 141 6.17 -2.50 -17.89
C THR A 141 5.70 -3.96 -17.80
N HIS A 142 5.12 -4.45 -18.91
CA HIS A 142 4.58 -5.79 -19.11
C HIS A 142 5.60 -6.78 -19.69
N GLY A 143 5.43 -8.07 -19.36
CA GLY A 143 5.94 -9.19 -20.15
C GLY A 143 7.27 -9.76 -19.67
N LYS A 144 7.34 -11.09 -19.50
CA LYS A 144 8.57 -11.80 -19.08
C LYS A 144 9.76 -11.44 -19.99
N LEU A 145 9.53 -11.39 -21.30
CA LEU A 145 10.57 -11.05 -22.28
C LEU A 145 11.11 -9.62 -22.12
N ALA A 146 10.23 -8.62 -21.98
CA ALA A 146 10.66 -7.24 -21.81
C ALA A 146 11.37 -7.03 -20.47
N SER A 147 10.89 -7.67 -19.39
CA SER A 147 11.57 -7.67 -18.09
C SER A 147 12.96 -8.32 -18.17
N LEU A 148 13.10 -9.42 -18.92
CA LEU A 148 14.39 -10.08 -19.13
C LEU A 148 15.37 -9.18 -19.91
N VAL A 149 14.93 -8.60 -21.03
CA VAL A 149 15.75 -7.67 -21.83
C VAL A 149 16.21 -6.47 -20.99
N LYS A 150 15.28 -5.87 -20.23
CA LYS A 150 15.61 -4.78 -19.31
C LYS A 150 16.60 -5.21 -18.22
N GLY A 151 16.43 -6.40 -17.66
CA GLY A 151 17.33 -6.92 -16.63
C GLY A 151 18.74 -7.15 -17.17
N VAL A 152 18.88 -7.73 -18.35
CA VAL A 152 20.18 -7.91 -19.01
C VAL A 152 20.84 -6.56 -19.29
N ALA A 153 20.11 -5.61 -19.88
CA ALA A 153 20.63 -4.27 -20.15
C ALA A 153 21.02 -3.53 -18.87
N ALA A 154 20.19 -3.60 -17.82
CA ALA A 154 20.47 -2.98 -16.53
C ALA A 154 21.71 -3.61 -15.87
N ASN A 155 21.87 -4.93 -15.92
CA ASN A 155 23.04 -5.62 -15.39
C ASN A 155 24.33 -5.29 -16.15
N ALA A 156 24.26 -5.14 -17.48
CA ALA A 156 25.40 -4.72 -18.29
C ALA A 156 25.82 -3.27 -18.01
N LEU A 157 24.86 -2.38 -17.76
CA LEU A 157 25.09 -0.97 -17.45
C LEU A 157 25.52 -0.73 -15.99
N SER A 158 25.04 -1.54 -15.05
CA SER A 158 25.23 -1.34 -13.60
C SER A 158 26.69 -1.15 -13.13
N PRO A 159 27.72 -1.75 -13.75
CA PRO A 159 29.11 -1.49 -13.39
C PRO A 159 29.60 -0.09 -13.76
N VAL A 160 28.96 0.54 -14.76
CA VAL A 160 29.42 1.82 -15.35
C VAL A 160 28.50 2.98 -14.95
N ALA A 161 27.21 2.73 -14.76
CA ALA A 161 26.24 3.73 -14.32
C ALA A 161 25.10 3.09 -13.51
N PRO A 162 24.45 3.83 -12.59
CA PRO A 162 23.25 3.35 -11.91
C PRO A 162 22.16 2.96 -12.93
N ALA A 163 21.70 1.71 -12.85
CA ALA A 163 20.67 1.18 -13.72
C ALA A 163 19.50 0.62 -12.90
N PRO A 164 18.24 0.99 -13.20
CA PRO A 164 17.09 0.51 -12.46
C PRO A 164 16.81 -0.96 -12.78
N GLN A 165 16.79 -1.80 -11.75
CA GLN A 165 16.49 -3.22 -11.92
C GLN A 165 14.98 -3.46 -12.04
N PRO A 166 14.51 -4.21 -13.05
CA PRO A 166 13.09 -4.50 -13.19
C PRO A 166 12.65 -5.58 -12.19
N GLU A 167 11.74 -5.26 -11.27
CA GLU A 167 11.16 -6.23 -10.33
C GLU A 167 9.79 -6.79 -10.79
N GLY A 168 9.29 -6.29 -11.92
CA GLY A 168 7.96 -6.61 -12.43
C GLY A 168 6.86 -5.77 -11.78
N ARG A 169 5.77 -5.56 -12.51
CA ARG A 169 4.72 -4.63 -12.10
C ARG A 169 4.08 -4.99 -10.77
N ARG A 170 3.71 -6.25 -10.58
CA ARG A 170 3.03 -6.70 -9.35
C ARG A 170 3.86 -6.35 -8.12
N ALA A 171 5.16 -6.64 -8.14
CA ALA A 171 6.06 -6.30 -7.04
C ALA A 171 6.08 -4.79 -6.78
N TRP A 172 6.21 -3.98 -7.83
CA TRP A 172 6.21 -2.51 -7.69
C TRP A 172 4.88 -1.97 -7.12
N ALA A 173 3.74 -2.49 -7.60
CA ALA A 173 2.42 -2.06 -7.14
C ALA A 173 2.12 -2.53 -5.70
N TYR A 174 2.40 -3.80 -5.38
CA TYR A 174 2.20 -4.34 -4.03
C TYR A 174 3.02 -3.61 -2.99
N LYS A 175 4.28 -3.22 -3.28
CA LYS A 175 5.07 -2.39 -2.35
C LYS A 175 4.32 -1.14 -1.92
N SER A 176 3.69 -0.44 -2.86
CA SER A 176 2.91 0.76 -2.55
C SER A 176 1.60 0.45 -1.81
N ALA A 177 0.87 -0.59 -2.24
CA ALA A 177 -0.37 -1.01 -1.57
C ALA A 177 -0.11 -1.46 -0.13
N MET A 178 1.02 -2.12 0.15
CA MET A 178 1.37 -2.59 1.48
C MET A 178 1.87 -1.47 2.40
N LEU A 179 2.45 -0.39 1.86
CA LEU A 179 2.70 0.83 2.63
C LEU A 179 1.38 1.48 3.09
N ALA A 180 0.36 1.49 2.22
CA ALA A 180 -0.98 1.95 2.58
C ALA A 180 -1.63 1.02 3.62
N ALA A 181 -1.58 -0.30 3.41
CA ALA A 181 -2.10 -1.27 4.37
C ALA A 181 -1.42 -1.13 5.74
N GLN A 182 -0.10 -1.01 5.80
CA GLN A 182 0.62 -0.78 7.06
C GLN A 182 0.20 0.52 7.74
N THR A 183 0.01 1.59 6.96
CA THR A 183 -0.47 2.88 7.51
C THR A 183 -1.87 2.72 8.11
N TYR A 184 -2.76 2.01 7.43
CA TYR A 184 -4.10 1.68 7.92
C TYR A 184 -4.06 0.89 9.24
N LEU A 185 -3.21 -0.14 9.33
CA LEU A 185 -3.07 -0.96 10.54
C LEU A 185 -2.61 -0.12 11.75
N LEU A 186 -1.63 0.77 11.54
CA LEU A 186 -1.14 1.65 12.60
C LEU A 186 -2.17 2.72 12.98
N ALA A 187 -2.87 3.30 12.01
CA ALA A 187 -3.94 4.26 12.26
C ALA A 187 -5.09 3.61 13.06
N ALA A 188 -5.54 2.41 12.66
CA ALA A 188 -6.54 1.65 13.41
C ALA A 188 -6.08 1.36 14.85
N THR A 189 -4.81 0.98 15.03
CA THR A 189 -4.24 0.74 16.37
C THR A 189 -4.21 2.03 17.22
N ALA A 190 -3.90 3.18 16.61
CA ALA A 190 -3.92 4.47 17.30
C ALA A 190 -5.32 4.87 17.80
N HIS A 191 -6.37 4.38 17.15
CA HIS A 191 -7.77 4.50 17.57
C HIS A 191 -8.24 3.37 18.51
N GLY A 192 -7.32 2.53 19.00
CA GLY A 192 -7.64 1.43 19.90
C GLY A 192 -8.35 0.24 19.24
N LEU A 193 -8.34 0.16 17.90
CA LEU A 193 -8.91 -0.96 17.16
C LEU A 193 -7.88 -2.07 16.97
N ALA A 194 -8.33 -3.31 17.14
CA ALA A 194 -7.56 -4.49 16.79
C ALA A 194 -7.62 -4.74 15.27
N THR A 195 -6.54 -5.28 14.69
CA THR A 195 -6.48 -5.61 13.25
C THR A 195 -5.81 -6.97 13.03
N ALA A 196 -6.12 -7.62 11.90
CA ALA A 196 -5.52 -8.89 11.52
C ALA A 196 -5.24 -8.90 10.00
N PRO A 197 -3.99 -8.69 9.57
CA PRO A 197 -3.61 -8.86 8.17
C PRO A 197 -3.81 -10.32 7.71
N MET A 198 -4.29 -10.51 6.48
CA MET A 198 -4.64 -11.83 5.96
C MET A 198 -4.35 -11.93 4.46
N GLU A 199 -3.51 -12.90 4.07
CA GLU A 199 -3.28 -13.29 2.66
C GLU A 199 -3.91 -14.64 2.32
N GLY A 200 -4.37 -15.40 3.32
CA GLY A 200 -4.93 -16.75 3.16
C GLY A 200 -6.36 -16.76 2.64
N PHE A 201 -6.58 -16.25 1.42
CA PHE A 201 -7.86 -16.21 0.72
C PHE A 201 -7.70 -16.59 -0.77
N ASP A 202 -8.79 -17.05 -1.40
CA ASP A 202 -8.92 -17.26 -2.84
C ASP A 202 -9.16 -15.92 -3.54
N ALA A 203 -8.10 -15.38 -4.14
CA ALA A 203 -8.14 -14.08 -4.83
C ALA A 203 -9.07 -14.06 -6.05
N ALA A 204 -9.29 -15.19 -6.73
CA ALA A 204 -10.17 -15.25 -7.90
C ALA A 204 -11.64 -15.15 -7.48
N ARG A 205 -12.03 -15.88 -6.42
CA ARG A 205 -13.37 -15.77 -5.82
C ARG A 205 -13.60 -14.39 -5.21
N LEU A 206 -12.63 -13.89 -4.43
CA LEU A 206 -12.75 -12.59 -3.78
C LEU A 206 -12.97 -11.47 -4.81
N ARG A 207 -12.23 -11.52 -5.93
CA ARG A 207 -12.41 -10.61 -7.05
C ARG A 207 -13.83 -10.63 -7.60
N ALA A 208 -14.37 -11.82 -7.88
CA ALA A 208 -15.71 -11.97 -8.43
C ALA A 208 -16.79 -11.48 -7.46
N TYR A 209 -16.62 -11.76 -6.16
CA TYR A 209 -17.58 -11.36 -5.12
C TYR A 209 -17.63 -9.85 -4.86
N LEU A 210 -16.51 -9.16 -5.00
CA LEU A 210 -16.39 -7.73 -4.75
C LEU A 210 -16.36 -6.88 -6.02
N ASP A 211 -16.57 -7.50 -7.18
CA ASP A 211 -16.50 -6.87 -8.51
C ASP A 211 -15.21 -6.06 -8.73
N VAL A 212 -14.07 -6.64 -8.32
CA VAL A 212 -12.76 -5.96 -8.41
C VAL A 212 -12.22 -6.10 -9.85
N PRO A 213 -11.98 -4.99 -10.59
CA PRO A 213 -11.49 -5.07 -11.96
C PRO A 213 -10.15 -5.80 -12.10
N ALA A 214 -9.94 -6.50 -13.23
CA ALA A 214 -8.70 -7.25 -13.52
C ALA A 214 -7.41 -6.41 -13.43
N ARG A 215 -7.55 -5.09 -13.61
CA ARG A 215 -6.52 -4.07 -13.38
C ARG A 215 -5.89 -4.14 -11.99
N TYR A 216 -6.61 -4.56 -10.97
CA TYR A 216 -6.06 -4.63 -9.61
C TYR A 216 -5.59 -6.03 -9.26
N ALA A 217 -4.43 -6.16 -8.65
CA ALA A 217 -4.00 -7.38 -7.98
C ALA A 217 -4.53 -7.39 -6.54
N LEU A 218 -5.01 -8.55 -6.10
CA LEU A 218 -5.40 -8.84 -4.72
C LEU A 218 -4.30 -9.64 -4.04
#